data_AF-L9X728-F1
#
_entry.id   AF-L9X728-F1
#
_cell.length_a   1.000
_cell.length_b   1.000
_cell.length_c   1.000
_cell.angle_alpha   90.00
_cell.angle_beta   90.00
_cell.angle_gamma   90.00
#
_symmetry.space_group_name_H-M   'P 1'
#
loop_
_entity.id
_entity.type
_entity.pdbx_description
1 polymer ?
#
loop_
_entity_poly.entity_id
_entity_poly.type
_entity_poly.pdbx_seq_one_letter_code
_entity_poly.pdbx_strand_id
1 'polypeptide(L)' 'MGLERFVRVNAVLVPILVVAGYLLLDYIPLLIWFFGVAYVTFAAFICLLWGLSVASLKIRP' A
#
# COMPACT_ATOMS: atom_id res chain seq x y z
N MET A 1 -3.75 14.61 -5.65
CA MET A 1 -4.31 14.17 -4.34
C MET A 1 -3.32 14.53 -3.26
N GLY A 2 -3.75 14.99 -2.08
CA GLY A 2 -2.85 15.16 -0.94
C GLY A 2 -2.34 13.80 -0.42
N LEU A 3 -1.16 13.80 0.21
CA LEU A 3 -0.52 12.60 0.76
C LEU A 3 -1.44 11.83 1.73
N GLU A 4 -2.18 12.56 2.58
CA GLU A 4 -3.14 11.96 3.50
C GLU A 4 -4.27 11.20 2.78
N ARG A 5 -4.80 11.76 1.69
CA ARG A 5 -5.85 11.11 0.91
C ARG A 5 -5.31 9.88 0.18
N PHE A 6 -4.06 9.94 -0.31
CA PHE A 6 -3.37 8.79 -0.88
C PHE A 6 -3.24 7.67 0.15
N VAL A 7 -2.76 7.97 1.36
CA VAL A 7 -2.58 6.98 2.43
C VAL A 7 -3.92 6.37 2.84
N ARG A 8 -4.99 7.16 3.03
CA ARG A 8 -6.31 6.64 3.41
C ARG A 8 -6.87 5.64 2.39
N VAL A 9 -6.71 5.93 1.09
CA VAL A 9 -7.16 5.02 0.02
C VAL A 9 -6.30 3.77 0.00
N ASN A 10 -4.97 3.93 0.04
CA ASN A 10 -4.05 2.81 -0.08
C ASN A 10 -4.02 1.91 1.16
N ALA A 11 -4.32 2.45 2.35
CA ALA A 11 -4.46 1.65 3.56
C ALA A 11 -5.57 0.60 3.46
N VAL A 12 -6.60 0.84 2.63
CA VAL A 12 -7.66 -0.12 2.35
C VAL A 12 -7.38 -0.92 1.07
N LEU A 13 -6.90 -0.24 0.02
CA LEU A 13 -6.65 -0.85 -1.28
C LEU A 13 -5.53 -1.90 -1.25
N VAL A 14 -4.43 -1.64 -0.54
CA VAL A 14 -3.28 -2.55 -0.45
C VAL A 14 -3.68 -3.92 0.14
N PRO A 15 -4.35 -4.01 1.31
CA PRO A 15 -4.82 -5.29 1.82
C PRO A 15 -5.75 -6.03 0.84
N ILE A 16 -6.66 -5.32 0.19
CA ILE A 16 -7.58 -5.91 -0.80
C ILE A 16 -6.79 -6.49 -1.97
N LEU A 17 -5.81 -5.75 -2.51
CA LEU A 17 -4.96 -6.22 -3.60
C LEU A 17 -4.11 -7.42 -3.20
N VAL A 18 -3.60 -7.46 -1.97
CA VAL A 18 -2.84 -8.61 -1.45
C VAL A 18 -3.73 -9.85 -1.35
N VAL A 19 -4.93 -9.70 -0.76
CA VAL A 19 -5.88 -10.82 -0.63
C VAL A 19 -6.36 -11.30 -2.00
N ALA A 20 -6.74 -10.39 -2.89
CA ALA A 20 -7.15 -10.74 -4.25
C ALA A 20 -6.00 -11.39 -5.03
N GLY A 21 -4.77 -10.87 -4.88
CA GLY A 21 -3.57 -11.44 -5.47
C GLY A 21 -3.29 -12.87 -5.00
N TYR A 22 -3.55 -13.16 -3.72
CA TYR A 22 -3.43 -14.50 -3.15
C TYR A 22 -4.52 -15.45 -3.66
N LEU A 23 -5.77 -15.02 -3.68
CA LEU A 23 -6.91 -15.85 -4.12
C LEU A 23 -6.90 -16.14 -5.62
N LEU A 24 -6.35 -15.23 -6.43
CA LEU A 24 -6.32 -15.33 -7.89
C LEU A 24 -4.91 -15.65 -8.43
N LEU A 25 -3.99 -16.14 -7.60
CA LEU A 25 -2.58 -16.31 -7.94
C LEU A 25 -2.36 -17.07 -9.26
N ASP A 26 -3.12 -18.15 -9.48
CA ASP A 26 -3.01 -18.99 -10.68
C ASP A 26 -3.58 -18.34 -11.96
N TYR A 27 -4.37 -17.28 -11.81
CA TYR A 27 -5.05 -16.59 -12.91
C TYR A 27 -4.39 -15.26 -13.28
N ILE A 28 -3.41 -14.79 -12.52
CA ILE A 28 -2.78 -13.49 -12.75
C ILE A 28 -1.70 -13.62 -13.82
N PRO A 29 -1.80 -12.87 -14.93
CA PRO A 29 -0.73 -12.78 -15.91
C PRO A 29 0.55 -12.27 -15.27
N LEU A 30 1.69 -12.87 -15.61
CA LEU A 30 3.01 -12.53 -15.05
C LEU A 30 3.34 -11.03 -15.13
N LEU A 31 2.90 -10.36 -16.21
CA LEU A 31 3.07 -8.92 -16.39
C LEU A 31 2.29 -8.13 -15.31
N ILE A 32 1.02 -8.48 -15.08
CA ILE A 32 0.17 -7.85 -14.06
C ILE A 32 0.71 -8.13 -12.66
N TRP A 33 1.22 -9.34 -12.42
CA TRP A 33 1.86 -9.70 -11.16
C TRP A 33 3.02 -8.75 -10.83
N PHE A 34 3.94 -8.54 -11.76
CA PHE A 34 5.11 -7.69 -11.54
C PHE A 34 4.73 -6.24 -11.18
N PHE A 35 3.83 -5.63 -11.96
CA PHE A 35 3.37 -4.26 -11.69
C PHE A 35 2.53 -4.17 -10.40
N GLY A 36 1.71 -5.18 -10.12
CA GLY A 36 0.90 -5.26 -8.91
C GLY A 36 1.78 -5.31 -7.66
N VAL A 37 2.79 -6.18 -7.65
CA VAL A 37 3.76 -6.29 -6.55
C VAL A 37 4.53 -4.98 -6.37
N ALA A 38 5.02 -4.37 -7.46
CA ALA A 38 5.73 -3.10 -7.40
C ALA A 38 4.87 -1.99 -6.79
N TYR A 39 3.61 -1.88 -7.23
CA TYR A 39 2.66 -0.90 -6.70
C TYR A 39 2.35 -1.13 -5.22
N VAL A 40 2.02 -2.36 -4.83
CA VAL A 40 1.71 -2.74 -3.45
C VAL A 40 2.89 -2.42 -2.53
N THR A 41 4.11 -2.75 -2.97
CA THR A 41 5.33 -2.47 -2.21
C THR A 41 5.53 -0.97 -2.03
N PHE A 42 5.44 -0.20 -3.11
CA PHE A 42 5.55 1.26 -3.07
C PHE A 42 4.50 1.89 -2.15
N ALA A 43 3.23 1.53 -2.33
CA ALA A 43 2.13 2.05 -1.55
C ALA A 43 2.26 1.70 -0.06
N ALA A 44 2.68 0.48 0.27
CA ALA A 44 2.95 0.06 1.64
C ALA A 44 4.06 0.89 2.29
N PHE A 45 5.18 1.10 1.59
CA PHE A 45 6.28 1.95 2.07
C PHE A 45 5.81 3.38 2.35
N ILE A 46 5.07 4.00 1.44
CA ILE A 46 4.57 5.36 1.61
C ILE A 46 3.60 5.43 2.80
N CYS A 47 2.71 4.45 2.95
CA CYS A 47 1.78 4.41 4.09
C CYS A 47 2.53 4.27 5.42
N LEU A 48 3.54 3.41 5.50
CA LEU A 48 4.36 3.24 6.69
C LEU A 48 5.16 4.49 7.03
N LEU A 49 5.84 5.08 6.06
CA LEU A 49 6.63 6.31 6.25
C LEU A 49 5.75 7.48 6.72
N TRP A 50 4.56 7.62 6.13
CA TRP A 50 3.61 8.64 6.57
C TRP A 50 3.11 8.37 8.00
N GLY A 51 2.76 7.12 8.32
CA GLY A 51 2.32 6.74 9.67
C GLY A 51 3.40 7.03 10.72
N LEU A 52 4.66 6.71 10.41
CA LEU A 52 5.80 7.02 11.27
C LEU A 52 6.04 8.53 11.41
N SER A 53 5.91 9.29 10.32
CA SER A 53 6.04 10.76 10.35
C SER A 53 4.98 11.40 11.25
N VAL A 54 3.72 10.97 11.13
CA VAL A 54 2.62 11.45 11.98
C VAL A 54 2.82 11.02 13.44
N ALA A 55 3.25 9.78 13.69
CA ALA A 55 3.54 9.30 15.03
C ALA A 55 4.68 10.09 15.68
N SER A 56 5.77 10.34 14.94
CA SER A 56 6.91 11.13 15.40
C SER A 56 6.51 12.55 15.79
N LEU A 57 5.63 13.19 15.02
CA LEU A 57 5.10 14.52 15.35
C LEU A 57 4.23 14.52 16.62
N LYS A 58 3.51 13.43 16.90
CA LYS A 58 2.69 13.27 18.11
C LYS A 58 3.51 12.91 19.36
N ILE A 59 4.68 12.31 19.18
CA ILE A 59 5.58 11.87 20.26
C ILE A 59 6.57 12.98 20.66
N ARG A 60 6.65 14.07 19.89
CA ARG A 60 7.45 15.25 20.26
C ARG A 60 6.87 15.89 21.54
N PRO A 61 7.64 15.96 22.65
CA PRO A 61 7.21 16.64 23.87
C PRO A 61 7.14 18.17 23.70
#